data_AF-A0A182HFJ2-F1
#
_entry.id   AF-A0A182HFJ2-F1
#
_cell.length_a   1.000
_cell.length_b   1.000
_cell.length_c   1.000
_cell.angle_alpha   90.00
_cell.angle_beta   90.00
_cell.angle_gamma   90.00
#
_symmetry.space_group_name_H-M   'P 1'
#
loop_
_entity.id
_entity.type
_entity.pdbx_description
1 polymer ?
#
loop_
_entity_poly.entity_id
_entity_poly.type
_entity_poly.pdbx_seq_one_letter_code
_entity_poly.pdbx_strand_id
1 'polypeptide(L)'
;MHGRLPRDHNLKISVIDRDTCSPDDLIGTTTIDVEDRFRTRHFATFGLPQEYNASGYNAWRFPMKPSALLDQICFHNGIVGPNYFGSTVQLAGMTFRDSTVLSKTEDIHERAALTALNNFQQIPVIGCHLVPEHVETRSLFHPDHPGIEQGQLQLWIEVYPAEATPTLVDITPNPPKPYELRLIVWNTQDVILDERNIFGTKMSDIYVKCWLQNVDEAQFTDIHYRSLDGTGNFNWRMVFPLVYSSSEAMMVVTRKKSFYEQLDTEQKVPPLLTVQVWDNDLFSRDDFLGTLNLNLAQLLRPAAKPAKCTLQSPAAIRRDQYLNLFREEKIRGWYPIVGKVNDRIIQTGKIELELQILTEEEALLRPAGKGRKPPQKLPAPDRPDTSFNWYRNPLKSFRWILWPFVRKVCLVLLVIALVVLLCIGLISNTPREIIARGFARKASLDSAVTTGIVEQ
;
A
#
# COMPACT_ATOMS: atom_id res chain seq x y z
N MET A 1 -30.17 32.28 6.29
CA MET A 1 -30.71 33.37 5.44
C MET A 1 -32.23 33.26 5.46
N HIS A 2 -32.95 34.36 5.57
CA HIS A 2 -34.42 34.39 5.46
C HIS A 2 -34.81 35.16 4.20
N GLY A 3 -35.88 34.72 3.52
CA GLY A 3 -36.39 35.36 2.31
C GLY A 3 -37.87 35.04 2.10
N ARG A 4 -38.52 35.79 1.20
CA ARG A 4 -39.94 35.63 0.87
C ARG A 4 -40.11 35.29 -0.60
N LEU A 5 -40.51 34.06 -0.91
CA LEU A 5 -40.84 33.66 -2.28
C LEU A 5 -42.22 34.22 -2.69
N PRO A 6 -42.42 34.68 -3.95
CA PRO A 6 -41.49 34.64 -5.10
C PRO A 6 -40.53 35.85 -5.19
N ARG A 7 -40.60 36.80 -4.24
CA ARG A 7 -39.83 38.04 -4.29
C ARG A 7 -38.32 37.76 -4.26
N ASP A 8 -37.89 36.89 -3.35
CA ASP A 8 -36.47 36.58 -3.10
C ASP A 8 -36.12 35.20 -3.70
N HIS A 9 -36.19 35.09 -5.03
CA HIS A 9 -36.02 33.83 -5.77
C HIS A 9 -34.58 33.45 -6.09
N ASN A 10 -33.62 34.39 -6.03
CA ASN A 10 -32.23 34.16 -6.38
C ASN A 10 -31.30 34.19 -5.15
N LEU A 11 -30.62 33.07 -4.90
CA LEU A 11 -29.51 32.97 -3.96
C LEU A 11 -28.19 33.22 -4.70
N LYS A 12 -27.54 34.36 -4.41
CA LYS A 12 -26.22 34.70 -4.95
C LYS A 12 -25.14 34.35 -3.94
N ILE A 13 -24.15 33.56 -4.34
CA ILE A 13 -23.01 33.16 -3.51
C ILE A 13 -21.73 33.69 -4.17
N SER A 14 -20.91 34.39 -3.40
CA SER A 14 -19.64 34.97 -3.84
C SER A 14 -18.51 34.43 -2.97
N VAL A 15 -17.42 34.00 -3.62
CA VAL A 15 -16.18 33.57 -2.97
C VAL A 15 -15.18 34.69 -3.13
N ILE A 16 -14.59 35.10 -2.00
CA ILE A 16 -13.74 36.28 -1.91
C ILE A 16 -12.43 35.84 -1.23
N ASP A 17 -11.30 36.26 -1.79
CA ASP A 17 -9.99 36.08 -1.18
C ASP A 17 -9.83 37.07 -0.05
N ARG A 18 -9.45 36.58 1.13
CA ARG A 18 -9.39 37.41 2.33
C ARG A 18 -7.97 37.89 2.55
N ASP A 19 -7.77 39.18 2.39
CA ASP A 19 -6.47 39.81 2.50
C ASP A 19 -6.27 40.47 3.87
N THR A 20 -5.05 40.34 4.40
CA THR A 20 -4.70 40.96 5.69
C THR A 20 -4.50 42.47 5.61
N CYS A 21 -4.08 42.98 4.45
CA CYS A 21 -3.63 44.37 4.28
C CYS A 21 -4.23 45.09 3.07
N SER A 22 -4.82 44.36 2.12
CA SER A 22 -5.55 44.87 0.94
C SER A 22 -7.06 44.67 1.13
N PRO A 23 -7.90 45.36 0.34
CA PRO A 23 -9.31 44.99 0.21
C PRO A 23 -9.44 43.55 -0.26
N ASP A 24 -10.41 42.82 0.28
CA ASP A 24 -10.69 41.45 -0.13
C ASP A 24 -11.12 41.39 -1.61
N ASP A 25 -10.47 40.53 -2.38
CA ASP A 25 -10.66 40.43 -3.84
C ASP A 25 -11.68 39.35 -4.21
N LEU A 26 -12.60 39.66 -5.14
CA LEU A 26 -13.58 38.68 -5.60
C LEU A 26 -12.89 37.59 -6.44
N ILE A 27 -12.99 36.34 -6.00
CA ILE A 27 -12.53 35.19 -6.80
C ILE A 27 -13.60 34.85 -7.84
N GLY A 28 -14.87 34.78 -7.43
CA GLY A 28 -15.97 34.49 -8.34
C GLY A 28 -17.33 34.36 -7.66
N THR A 29 -18.38 34.30 -8.47
CA THR A 29 -19.76 34.28 -8.02
C THR A 29 -20.59 33.24 -8.78
N THR A 30 -21.59 32.68 -8.11
CA THR A 30 -22.63 31.85 -8.71
C THR A 30 -24.02 32.27 -8.20
N THR A 31 -25.06 32.05 -9.00
CA THR A 31 -26.45 32.38 -8.66
C THR A 31 -27.33 31.15 -8.82
N ILE A 32 -28.21 30.91 -7.85
CA ILE A 32 -29.05 29.73 -7.76
C ILE A 32 -30.50 30.15 -7.57
N ASP A 33 -31.39 29.67 -8.44
CA ASP A 33 -32.83 29.87 -8.30
C ASP A 33 -33.38 28.93 -7.21
N VAL A 34 -33.86 29.52 -6.11
CA VAL A 34 -34.46 28.80 -4.98
C VAL A 34 -35.97 28.66 -5.09
N GLU A 35 -36.64 29.43 -5.96
CA GLU A 35 -38.08 29.34 -6.17
C GLU A 35 -38.44 28.08 -6.96
N ASP A 36 -37.73 27.81 -8.05
CA ASP A 36 -37.91 26.60 -8.84
C ASP A 36 -37.64 25.34 -8.01
N ARG A 37 -36.63 25.40 -7.14
CA ARG A 37 -36.32 24.35 -6.16
C ARG A 37 -37.47 24.13 -5.17
N PHE A 38 -38.13 25.20 -4.72
CA PHE A 38 -39.25 25.10 -3.79
C PHE A 38 -40.51 24.56 -4.46
N ARG A 39 -40.75 24.90 -5.74
CA ARG A 39 -41.99 24.56 -6.46
C ARG A 39 -41.95 23.27 -7.26
N THR A 40 -40.77 22.68 -7.48
CA THR A 40 -40.67 21.43 -8.24
C THR A 40 -41.41 20.29 -7.55
N ARG A 41 -42.09 19.46 -8.34
CA ARG A 41 -42.74 18.22 -7.87
C ARG A 41 -41.76 17.19 -7.30
N HIS A 42 -40.47 17.33 -7.57
CA HIS A 42 -39.41 16.40 -7.17
C HIS A 42 -38.93 16.62 -5.73
N PHE A 43 -39.54 17.54 -4.96
CA PHE A 43 -39.17 17.82 -3.57
C PHE A 43 -37.67 18.16 -3.42
N ALA A 44 -37.19 19.15 -4.18
CA ALA A 44 -35.77 19.54 -4.17
C ALA A 44 -35.38 20.45 -2.99
N THR A 45 -36.30 20.69 -2.06
CA THR A 45 -36.10 21.50 -0.86
C THR A 45 -35.30 20.80 0.23
N PHE A 46 -35.32 19.47 0.27
CA PHE A 46 -34.58 18.65 1.23
C PHE A 46 -34.14 17.37 0.54
N GLY A 47 -32.86 17.04 0.65
CA GLY A 47 -32.31 15.80 0.08
C GLY A 47 -32.67 14.60 0.95
N LEU A 48 -33.43 13.66 0.42
CA LEU A 48 -33.86 12.48 1.17
C LEU A 48 -32.66 11.57 1.50
N PRO A 49 -32.40 11.28 2.79
CA PRO A 49 -31.36 10.33 3.17
C PRO A 49 -31.75 8.90 2.79
N GLN A 50 -30.75 8.03 2.67
CA GLN A 50 -30.99 6.60 2.38
C GLN A 50 -31.62 5.87 3.57
N GLU A 51 -31.27 6.26 4.80
CA GLU A 51 -31.76 5.65 6.03
C GLU A 51 -32.25 6.72 7.02
N TYR A 52 -33.20 6.34 7.87
CA TYR A 52 -33.72 7.22 8.92
C TYR A 52 -32.89 7.05 10.19
N ASN A 53 -32.44 8.17 10.75
CA ASN A 53 -31.77 8.26 12.04
C ASN A 53 -32.41 9.37 12.85
N ALA A 54 -32.83 9.08 14.09
CA ALA A 54 -33.41 10.10 14.96
C ALA A 54 -32.35 11.03 15.57
N SER A 55 -31.10 10.56 15.66
CA SER A 55 -29.98 11.28 16.26
C SER A 55 -28.64 10.90 15.62
N GLY A 56 -27.58 11.64 15.96
CA GLY A 56 -26.22 11.43 15.46
C GLY A 56 -25.88 12.32 14.24
N TYR A 57 -24.75 12.02 13.60
CA TYR A 57 -24.23 12.82 12.49
C TYR A 57 -25.11 12.78 11.22
N ASN A 58 -25.87 11.70 11.05
CA ASN A 58 -26.83 11.51 9.96
C ASN A 58 -28.29 11.74 10.41
N ALA A 59 -28.52 12.46 11.51
CA ALA A 59 -29.87 12.70 12.02
C ALA A 59 -30.78 13.32 10.96
N TRP A 60 -32.04 12.88 10.94
CA TRP A 60 -33.08 13.44 10.10
C TRP A 60 -33.28 14.93 10.38
N ARG A 61 -33.04 15.77 9.38
CA ARG A 61 -33.03 17.24 9.52
C ARG A 61 -34.35 17.90 9.15
N PHE A 62 -35.22 17.20 8.42
CA PHE A 62 -36.47 17.79 7.96
C PHE A 62 -37.45 17.99 9.13
N PRO A 63 -38.19 19.12 9.21
CA PRO A 63 -39.01 19.47 10.38
C PRO A 63 -40.08 18.45 10.73
N MET A 64 -40.60 17.74 9.73
CA MET A 64 -41.53 16.63 9.90
C MET A 64 -40.84 15.30 9.66
N LYS A 65 -41.28 14.28 10.39
CA LYS A 65 -40.78 12.91 10.24
C LYS A 65 -41.14 12.32 8.86
N PRO A 66 -40.44 11.26 8.40
CA PRO A 66 -40.73 10.61 7.12
C PRO A 66 -42.20 10.23 6.91
N SER A 67 -42.86 9.69 7.94
CA SER A 67 -44.28 9.30 7.87
C SER A 67 -45.21 10.48 7.61
N ALA A 68 -45.04 11.57 8.35
CA ALA A 68 -45.80 12.80 8.17
C ALA A 68 -45.50 13.50 6.83
N LEU A 69 -44.24 13.42 6.35
CA LEU A 69 -43.87 13.91 5.02
C LEU A 69 -44.55 13.11 3.92
N LEU A 70 -44.56 11.78 4.05
CA LEU A 70 -45.25 10.91 3.11
C LEU A 70 -46.76 11.23 3.09
N ASP A 71 -47.40 11.40 4.25
CA ASP A 71 -48.80 11.81 4.35
C ASP A 71 -49.06 13.14 3.63
N GLN A 72 -48.21 14.14 3.84
CA GLN A 72 -48.34 15.45 3.19
C GLN A 72 -48.21 15.34 1.67
N ILE A 73 -47.22 14.60 1.18
CA ILE A 73 -47.04 14.38 -0.27
C ILE A 73 -48.25 13.64 -0.85
N CYS A 74 -48.78 12.63 -0.15
CA CYS A 74 -49.97 11.92 -0.60
C CYS A 74 -51.19 12.84 -0.67
N PHE A 75 -51.41 13.64 0.38
CA PHE A 75 -52.49 14.62 0.44
C PHE A 75 -52.43 15.63 -0.72
N HIS A 76 -51.24 16.21 -0.98
CA HIS A 76 -51.06 17.20 -2.04
C HIS A 76 -51.30 16.62 -3.45
N ASN A 77 -51.08 15.31 -3.60
CA ASN A 77 -51.24 14.57 -4.84
C ASN A 77 -52.61 13.88 -4.97
N GLY A 78 -53.52 14.06 -4.01
CA GLY A 78 -54.84 13.42 -4.01
C GLY A 78 -54.81 11.89 -3.84
N ILE A 79 -53.72 11.36 -3.26
CA ILE A 79 -53.55 9.94 -2.98
C ILE A 79 -54.10 9.65 -1.57
N VAL A 80 -54.85 8.55 -1.42
CA VAL A 80 -55.28 8.06 -0.10
C VAL A 80 -54.05 7.74 0.73
N GLY A 81 -54.04 8.16 2.00
CA GLY A 81 -52.88 8.06 2.89
C GLY A 81 -52.29 6.64 2.99
N PRO A 82 -51.00 6.53 3.33
CA PRO A 82 -50.27 5.27 3.46
C PRO A 82 -50.87 4.36 4.55
N ASN A 83 -50.99 3.07 4.24
CA ASN A 83 -51.35 2.03 5.20
C ASN A 83 -50.11 1.25 5.63
N TYR A 84 -49.82 1.20 6.93
CA TYR A 84 -48.64 0.53 7.47
C TYR A 84 -48.97 -0.87 8.00
N PHE A 85 -48.20 -1.86 7.57
CA PHE A 85 -48.26 -3.24 8.02
C PHE A 85 -46.86 -3.71 8.45
N GLY A 86 -46.49 -3.45 9.70
CA GLY A 86 -45.18 -3.79 10.25
C GLY A 86 -44.03 -3.14 9.47
N SER A 87 -43.24 -3.96 8.77
CA SER A 87 -42.11 -3.51 7.93
C SER A 87 -42.50 -3.10 6.51
N THR A 88 -43.79 -3.01 6.20
CA THR A 88 -44.29 -2.68 4.87
C THR A 88 -45.26 -1.51 4.91
N VAL A 89 -45.22 -0.69 3.87
CA VAL A 89 -46.17 0.41 3.65
C VAL A 89 -46.85 0.22 2.30
N GLN A 90 -48.18 0.31 2.30
CA GLN A 90 -49.00 0.24 1.10
C GLN A 90 -49.52 1.62 0.72
N LEU A 91 -49.32 1.99 -0.54
CA LEU A 91 -49.73 3.28 -1.08
C LEU A 91 -50.12 3.12 -2.55
N ALA A 92 -51.31 3.61 -2.92
CA ALA A 92 -51.79 3.61 -4.31
C ALA A 92 -51.68 2.23 -5.02
N GLY A 93 -51.93 1.13 -4.30
CA GLY A 93 -51.82 -0.24 -4.81
C GLY A 93 -50.40 -0.81 -4.87
N MET A 94 -49.37 -0.02 -4.55
CA MET A 94 -47.98 -0.45 -4.42
C MET A 94 -47.65 -0.82 -2.98
N THR A 95 -46.76 -1.80 -2.80
CA THR A 95 -46.26 -2.22 -1.48
C THR A 95 -44.75 -2.02 -1.43
N PHE A 96 -44.28 -1.22 -0.47
CA PHE A 96 -42.86 -0.98 -0.22
C PHE A 96 -42.45 -1.68 1.08
N ARG A 97 -41.39 -2.47 1.03
CA ARG A 97 -40.80 -3.10 2.22
C ARG A 97 -39.56 -2.31 2.63
N ASP A 98 -39.43 -2.07 3.93
CA ASP A 98 -38.26 -1.45 4.55
C ASP A 98 -36.94 -2.01 4.01
N SER A 99 -36.09 -1.10 3.51
CA SER A 99 -34.78 -1.40 2.93
C SER A 99 -33.60 -1.04 3.83
N THR A 100 -33.83 -0.67 5.10
CA THR A 100 -32.78 -0.20 6.02
C THR A 100 -31.75 -1.29 6.34
N VAL A 101 -30.46 -0.95 6.25
CA VAL A 101 -29.35 -1.88 6.52
C VAL A 101 -28.66 -1.58 7.85
N LEU A 102 -28.39 -0.30 8.17
CA LEU A 102 -27.60 0.10 9.32
C LEU A 102 -28.49 0.46 10.52
N SER A 103 -29.46 1.36 10.33
CA SER A 103 -30.27 1.98 11.39
C SER A 103 -31.50 1.14 11.79
N LYS A 104 -31.35 -0.17 11.95
CA LYS A 104 -32.47 -1.10 12.19
C LYS A 104 -33.17 -0.95 13.54
N THR A 105 -32.51 -0.29 14.50
CA THR A 105 -33.06 -0.02 15.83
C THR A 105 -34.04 1.13 15.85
N GLU A 106 -34.06 1.96 14.80
CA GLU A 106 -34.95 3.11 14.69
C GLU A 106 -36.39 2.68 14.39
N ASP A 107 -37.32 3.61 14.58
CA ASP A 107 -38.75 3.38 14.43
C ASP A 107 -39.09 2.77 13.05
N ILE A 108 -39.78 1.62 13.05
CA ILE A 108 -40.07 0.87 11.84
C ILE A 108 -41.05 1.58 10.90
N HIS A 109 -41.97 2.39 11.43
CA HIS A 109 -42.91 3.15 10.62
C HIS A 109 -42.17 4.24 9.85
N GLU A 110 -41.24 4.95 10.50
CA GLU A 110 -40.45 6.00 9.85
C GLU A 110 -39.50 5.44 8.79
N ARG A 111 -38.88 4.29 9.07
CA ARG A 111 -38.02 3.58 8.10
C ARG A 111 -38.81 3.11 6.87
N ALA A 112 -39.99 2.54 7.08
CA ALA A 112 -40.87 2.12 5.98
C ALA A 112 -41.37 3.31 5.16
N ALA A 113 -41.77 4.40 5.82
CA ALA A 113 -42.18 5.64 5.15
C ALA A 113 -41.07 6.24 4.29
N LEU A 114 -39.84 6.32 4.82
CA LEU A 114 -38.68 6.78 4.06
C LEU A 114 -38.39 5.89 2.85
N THR A 115 -38.57 4.57 2.99
CA THR A 115 -38.43 3.65 1.86
C THR A 115 -39.43 3.96 0.75
N ALA A 116 -40.69 4.26 1.09
CA ALA A 116 -41.68 4.69 0.11
C ALA A 116 -41.35 6.06 -0.52
N LEU A 117 -40.86 7.03 0.26
CA LEU A 117 -40.39 8.32 -0.25
C LEU A 117 -39.25 8.16 -1.27
N ASN A 118 -38.22 7.37 -0.94
CA ASN A 118 -37.09 7.08 -1.83
C ASN A 118 -37.49 6.30 -3.10
N ASN A 119 -38.66 5.65 -3.08
CA ASN A 119 -39.19 4.88 -4.19
C ASN A 119 -40.49 5.46 -4.77
N PHE A 120 -40.78 6.75 -4.52
CA PHE A 120 -42.04 7.38 -4.89
C PHE A 120 -42.30 7.35 -6.41
N GLN A 121 -41.23 7.29 -7.23
CA GLN A 121 -41.35 7.10 -8.69
C GLN A 121 -42.09 5.82 -9.11
N GLN A 122 -42.18 4.80 -8.25
CA GLN A 122 -42.83 3.54 -8.58
C GLN A 122 -44.36 3.63 -8.55
N ILE A 123 -44.93 4.71 -8.00
CA ILE A 123 -46.37 4.93 -7.94
C ILE A 123 -46.89 5.29 -9.33
N PRO A 124 -47.87 4.55 -9.88
CA PRO A 124 -48.42 4.83 -11.20
C PRO A 124 -49.00 6.24 -11.33
N VAL A 125 -48.82 6.86 -12.50
CA VAL A 125 -49.39 8.16 -12.93
C VAL A 125 -48.85 9.38 -12.16
N ILE A 126 -48.77 9.32 -10.84
CA ILE A 126 -48.47 10.47 -9.97
C ILE A 126 -47.02 10.43 -9.46
N GLY A 127 -46.42 9.24 -9.37
CA GLY A 127 -45.05 9.06 -8.91
C GLY A 127 -44.04 9.90 -9.68
N CYS A 128 -43.03 10.39 -8.97
CA CYS A 128 -41.88 11.06 -9.55
C CYS A 128 -40.64 10.79 -8.69
N HIS A 129 -39.47 11.08 -9.23
CA HIS A 129 -38.22 10.97 -8.49
C HIS A 129 -38.17 12.10 -7.45
N LEU A 130 -38.18 11.73 -6.17
CA LEU A 130 -37.86 12.69 -5.12
C LEU A 130 -36.34 12.85 -5.03
N VAL A 131 -35.86 14.05 -4.75
CA VAL A 131 -34.43 14.35 -4.75
C VAL A 131 -33.75 13.66 -3.56
N PRO A 132 -32.78 12.74 -3.78
CA PRO A 132 -32.01 12.15 -2.70
C PRO A 132 -31.00 13.17 -2.14
N GLU A 133 -30.40 12.85 -1.00
CA GLU A 133 -29.27 13.60 -0.47
C GLU A 133 -28.13 13.67 -1.48
N HIS A 134 -27.62 14.88 -1.72
CA HIS A 134 -26.67 15.16 -2.79
C HIS A 134 -25.79 16.38 -2.43
N VAL A 135 -24.66 16.48 -3.11
CA VAL A 135 -23.81 17.67 -3.13
C VAL A 135 -23.79 18.21 -4.55
N GLU A 136 -24.02 19.51 -4.68
CA GLU A 136 -24.01 20.25 -5.95
C GLU A 136 -22.65 20.89 -6.16
N THR A 137 -22.11 20.76 -7.38
CA THR A 137 -20.94 21.51 -7.82
C THR A 137 -21.39 22.68 -8.69
N ARG A 138 -21.03 23.90 -8.29
CA ARG A 138 -21.39 25.15 -8.98
C ARG A 138 -20.13 25.87 -9.45
N SER A 139 -20.00 26.08 -10.76
CA SER A 139 -18.93 26.88 -11.32
C SER A 139 -19.04 28.34 -10.88
N LEU A 140 -17.90 28.96 -10.59
CA LEU A 140 -17.76 30.34 -10.18
C LEU A 140 -17.26 31.17 -11.37
N PHE A 141 -17.87 32.34 -11.55
CA PHE A 141 -17.52 33.27 -12.63
C PHE A 141 -17.17 34.64 -12.07
N HIS A 142 -16.17 35.29 -12.66
CA HIS A 142 -15.81 36.66 -12.34
C HIS A 142 -16.49 37.63 -13.33
N PRO A 143 -17.07 38.76 -12.87
CA PRO A 143 -17.68 39.76 -13.75
C PRO A 143 -16.71 40.31 -14.80
N ASP A 144 -15.44 40.50 -14.44
CA ASP A 144 -14.41 41.06 -15.33
C ASP A 144 -13.86 40.03 -16.33
N HIS A 145 -14.15 38.74 -16.13
CA HIS A 145 -13.73 37.64 -17.01
C HIS A 145 -14.95 36.77 -17.40
N PRO A 146 -15.90 37.34 -18.16
CA PRO A 146 -17.13 36.65 -18.51
C PRO A 146 -16.84 35.40 -19.33
N GLY A 147 -17.48 34.28 -18.94
CA GLY A 147 -17.34 32.99 -19.63
C GLY A 147 -16.13 32.16 -19.22
N ILE A 148 -15.23 32.68 -18.38
CA ILE A 148 -14.09 31.92 -17.85
C ILE A 148 -14.41 31.45 -16.43
N GLU A 149 -14.46 30.13 -16.24
CA GLU A 149 -14.61 29.49 -14.94
C GLU A 149 -13.37 29.75 -14.07
N GLN A 150 -13.57 30.39 -12.91
CA GLN A 150 -12.50 30.71 -11.95
C GLN A 150 -12.27 29.58 -10.92
N GLY A 151 -13.23 28.66 -10.83
CA GLY A 151 -13.22 27.57 -9.87
C GLY A 151 -14.61 26.98 -9.68
N GLN A 152 -14.72 26.06 -8.72
CA GLN A 152 -15.95 25.34 -8.42
C GLN A 152 -16.24 25.38 -6.92
N LEU A 153 -17.52 25.56 -6.58
CA LEU A 153 -18.04 25.51 -5.22
C LEU A 153 -18.87 24.24 -5.04
N GLN A 154 -18.54 23.45 -4.03
CA GLN A 154 -19.36 22.30 -3.63
C GLN A 154 -20.24 22.68 -2.44
N LEU A 155 -21.55 22.46 -2.56
CA LEU A 155 -22.53 22.85 -1.55
C LEU A 155 -23.81 22.00 -1.67
N TRP A 156 -24.68 22.03 -0.67
CA TRP A 156 -26.07 21.59 -0.81
C TRP A 156 -26.98 22.68 -0.23
N ILE A 157 -28.21 22.76 -0.74
CA ILE A 157 -29.18 23.77 -0.31
C ILE A 157 -30.41 23.08 0.18
N GLU A 158 -30.80 23.41 1.41
CA GLU A 158 -32.07 23.02 1.98
C GLU A 158 -32.93 24.28 2.20
N VAL A 159 -34.21 24.19 1.83
CA VAL A 159 -35.18 25.29 1.92
C VAL A 159 -36.29 24.88 2.89
N TYR A 160 -36.43 25.64 3.98
CA TYR A 160 -37.38 25.38 5.05
C TYR A 160 -38.44 26.49 5.14
N PRO A 161 -39.67 26.19 5.60
CA PRO A 161 -40.61 27.20 6.03
C PRO A 161 -40.01 28.10 7.12
N ALA A 162 -40.44 29.36 7.20
CA ALA A 162 -39.83 30.34 8.10
C ALA A 162 -39.96 29.97 9.59
N GLU A 163 -41.00 29.20 9.94
CA GLU A 163 -41.28 28.73 11.28
C GLU A 163 -40.36 27.57 11.71
N ALA A 164 -39.72 26.91 10.75
CA ALA A 164 -38.81 25.80 11.00
C ALA A 164 -37.35 26.28 11.02
N THR A 165 -36.69 26.14 12.17
CA THR A 165 -35.25 26.39 12.27
C THR A 165 -34.51 25.05 12.17
N PRO A 166 -33.79 24.76 11.08
CA PRO A 166 -33.03 23.52 10.97
C PRO A 166 -31.86 23.51 11.95
N THR A 167 -31.48 22.32 12.41
CA THR A 167 -30.26 22.14 13.20
C THR A 167 -29.05 22.41 12.32
N LEU A 168 -28.14 23.26 12.78
CA LEU A 168 -26.87 23.52 12.07
C LEU A 168 -26.06 22.23 11.99
N VAL A 169 -25.58 21.92 10.79
CA VAL A 169 -24.70 20.78 10.54
C VAL A 169 -23.26 21.25 10.70
N ASP A 170 -22.49 20.56 11.54
CA ASP A 170 -21.05 20.76 11.60
C ASP A 170 -20.41 20.09 10.38
N ILE A 171 -19.95 20.93 9.45
CA ILE A 171 -19.29 20.50 8.22
C ILE A 171 -17.76 20.49 8.35
N THR A 172 -17.25 20.71 9.56
CA THR A 172 -15.81 20.68 9.82
C THR A 172 -15.27 19.31 9.43
N PRO A 173 -14.28 19.24 8.51
CA PRO A 173 -13.67 17.97 8.14
C PRO A 173 -13.11 17.29 9.39
N ASN A 174 -13.31 15.98 9.51
CA ASN A 174 -12.72 15.22 10.60
C ASN A 174 -11.21 15.49 10.64
N PRO A 175 -10.66 15.95 11.78
CA PRO A 175 -9.24 16.28 11.85
C PRO A 175 -8.41 15.03 11.57
N PRO A 176 -7.31 15.16 10.80
CA PRO A 176 -6.36 14.08 10.61
C PRO A 176 -5.85 13.56 11.96
N LYS A 177 -5.78 12.25 12.12
CA LYS A 177 -5.36 11.61 13.37
C LYS A 177 -3.95 11.07 13.25
N PRO A 178 -3.14 11.11 14.33
CA PRO A 178 -1.83 10.48 14.36
C PRO A 178 -1.95 8.95 14.45
N TYR A 179 -1.12 8.26 13.67
CA TYR A 179 -0.98 6.81 13.63
C TYR A 179 0.49 6.41 13.65
N GLU A 180 0.74 5.18 14.07
CA GLU A 180 2.04 4.53 14.00
C GLU A 180 1.95 3.28 13.11
N LEU A 181 2.71 3.27 12.02
CA LEU A 181 2.91 2.09 11.19
C LEU A 181 4.09 1.28 11.70
N ARG A 182 3.84 0.03 12.06
CA ARG A 182 4.86 -0.97 12.37
C ARG A 182 4.99 -1.91 11.19
N LEU A 183 6.17 -1.91 10.58
CA LEU A 183 6.55 -2.82 9.52
C LEU A 183 7.53 -3.84 10.09
N ILE A 184 7.26 -5.14 9.91
CA ILE A 184 8.24 -6.18 10.17
C ILE A 184 8.61 -6.82 8.84
N VAL A 185 9.90 -6.73 8.51
CA VAL A 185 10.51 -7.47 7.41
C VAL A 185 10.91 -8.84 7.97
N TRP A 186 10.20 -9.88 7.54
CA TRP A 186 10.48 -11.25 7.96
C TRP A 186 11.56 -11.86 7.09
N ASN A 187 11.21 -12.15 5.84
CA ASN A 187 12.02 -12.93 4.92
C ASN A 187 11.99 -12.37 3.49
N THR A 188 12.99 -12.67 2.69
CA THR A 188 13.00 -12.56 1.24
C THR A 188 13.21 -13.94 0.61
N GLN A 189 12.70 -14.15 -0.60
CA GLN A 189 12.84 -15.40 -1.34
C GLN A 189 12.91 -15.14 -2.85
N ASP A 190 13.63 -16.00 -3.58
CA ASP A 190 13.79 -15.94 -5.03
C ASP A 190 14.35 -14.59 -5.52
N VAL A 191 15.14 -13.90 -4.68
CA VAL A 191 15.80 -12.65 -5.07
C VAL A 191 16.90 -12.96 -6.08
N ILE A 192 16.97 -12.18 -7.15
CA ILE A 192 18.02 -12.34 -8.17
C ILE A 192 19.40 -12.13 -7.52
N LEU A 193 20.33 -13.02 -7.85
CA LEU A 193 21.72 -12.99 -7.38
C LEU A 193 22.62 -12.40 -8.47
N ASP A 194 23.23 -11.26 -8.17
CA ASP A 194 24.05 -10.50 -9.12
C ASP A 194 25.56 -10.71 -8.92
N GLU A 195 26.05 -11.00 -7.70
CA GLU A 195 27.49 -11.21 -7.47
C GLU A 195 27.96 -12.66 -7.74
N ARG A 196 29.28 -12.82 -7.89
CA ARG A 196 29.98 -14.13 -7.91
C ARG A 196 31.12 -14.12 -6.89
N ASN A 197 31.19 -15.17 -6.07
CA ASN A 197 32.27 -15.36 -5.09
C ASN A 197 33.61 -15.53 -5.79
N ILE A 198 34.68 -15.45 -5.00
CA ILE A 198 36.06 -15.85 -5.37
C ILE A 198 36.11 -17.28 -5.97
N PHE A 199 35.13 -18.12 -5.65
CA PHE A 199 34.97 -19.49 -6.15
C PHE A 199 34.01 -19.63 -7.36
N GLY A 200 33.50 -18.52 -7.91
CA GLY A 200 32.59 -18.49 -9.05
C GLY A 200 31.11 -18.79 -8.76
N THR A 201 30.75 -19.09 -7.51
CA THR A 201 29.35 -19.31 -7.09
C THR A 201 28.62 -17.98 -6.96
N LYS A 202 27.40 -17.87 -7.46
CA LYS A 202 26.60 -16.66 -7.28
C LYS A 202 26.16 -16.49 -5.82
N MET A 203 26.27 -15.27 -5.26
CA MET A 203 25.72 -14.92 -3.95
C MET A 203 25.31 -13.45 -3.91
N SER A 204 24.57 -13.03 -2.88
CA SER A 204 24.26 -11.61 -2.60
C SER A 204 24.19 -11.37 -1.08
N ASP A 205 24.60 -10.17 -0.66
CA ASP A 205 24.55 -9.65 0.71
C ASP A 205 23.31 -8.74 0.88
N ILE A 206 22.14 -9.34 1.08
CA ILE A 206 20.85 -8.67 0.94
C ILE A 206 20.52 -7.79 2.16
N TYR A 207 20.03 -6.57 1.93
CA TYR A 207 19.33 -5.75 2.93
C TYR A 207 18.10 -5.06 2.35
N VAL A 208 17.21 -4.59 3.22
CA VAL A 208 15.95 -3.94 2.84
C VAL A 208 15.90 -2.52 3.38
N LYS A 209 15.55 -1.58 2.51
CA LYS A 209 15.36 -0.15 2.78
C LYS A 209 13.88 0.19 2.65
N CYS A 210 13.27 0.85 3.63
CA CYS A 210 11.86 1.23 3.58
C CYS A 210 11.62 2.66 4.05
N TRP A 211 10.68 3.35 3.41
CA TRP A 211 10.21 4.68 3.82
C TRP A 211 8.77 4.90 3.36
N LEU A 212 8.06 5.84 3.98
CA LEU A 212 6.75 6.27 3.50
C LEU A 212 6.91 7.28 2.36
N GLN A 213 7.22 8.53 2.69
CA GLN A 213 7.32 9.58 1.67
C GLN A 213 8.71 10.14 1.49
N ASN A 214 9.33 10.58 2.58
CA ASN A 214 10.67 11.11 2.50
C ASN A 214 11.69 9.97 2.55
N VAL A 215 12.52 9.89 1.51
CA VAL A 215 13.64 8.94 1.44
C VAL A 215 14.66 9.21 2.54
N ASP A 216 14.77 10.45 3.03
CA ASP A 216 15.69 10.84 4.09
C ASP A 216 15.32 10.20 5.45
N GLU A 217 14.05 9.83 5.64
CA GLU A 217 13.54 9.14 6.83
C GLU A 217 13.54 7.61 6.66
N ALA A 218 14.25 7.11 5.65
CA ALA A 218 14.33 5.68 5.39
C ALA A 218 14.95 4.90 6.56
N GLN A 219 14.37 3.74 6.83
CA GLN A 219 14.86 2.77 7.78
C GLN A 219 15.39 1.55 7.05
N PHE A 220 16.40 0.92 7.63
CA PHE A 220 17.14 -0.18 7.02
C PHE A 220 17.10 -1.40 7.93
N THR A 221 17.09 -2.58 7.34
CA THR A 221 17.36 -3.83 8.06
C THR A 221 18.86 -3.98 8.34
N ASP A 222 19.23 -4.99 9.11
CA ASP A 222 20.59 -5.50 9.03
C ASP A 222 20.80 -6.32 7.76
N ILE A 223 22.06 -6.62 7.45
CA ILE A 223 22.46 -7.33 6.23
C ILE A 223 22.38 -8.84 6.46
N HIS A 224 21.78 -9.55 5.52
CA HIS A 224 21.88 -11.00 5.39
C HIS A 224 23.05 -11.34 4.48
N TYR A 225 24.16 -11.79 5.07
CA TYR A 225 25.37 -12.09 4.32
C TYR A 225 25.26 -13.43 3.59
N ARG A 226 25.75 -13.47 2.34
CA ARG A 226 26.03 -14.66 1.55
C ARG A 226 24.80 -15.52 1.29
N SER A 227 23.73 -14.88 0.82
CA SER A 227 22.57 -15.58 0.29
C SER A 227 22.95 -16.35 -0.96
N LEU A 228 22.77 -17.68 -0.96
CA LEU A 228 23.15 -18.56 -2.07
C LEU A 228 21.97 -18.85 -3.02
N ASP A 229 20.76 -18.64 -2.55
CA ASP A 229 19.49 -19.00 -3.19
C ASP A 229 18.53 -17.80 -3.27
N GLY A 230 19.00 -16.60 -2.93
CA GLY A 230 18.17 -15.39 -2.89
C GLY A 230 17.26 -15.31 -1.66
N THR A 231 17.51 -16.15 -0.64
CA THR A 231 16.82 -16.07 0.65
C THR A 231 17.48 -15.06 1.58
N GLY A 232 16.68 -14.32 2.34
CA GLY A 232 17.18 -13.34 3.30
C GLY A 232 16.29 -13.31 4.53
N ASN A 233 16.83 -13.63 5.70
CA ASN A 233 16.08 -13.71 6.96
C ASN A 233 16.45 -12.53 7.88
N PHE A 234 15.49 -11.71 8.27
CA PHE A 234 15.73 -10.44 8.96
C PHE A 234 15.08 -10.36 10.34
N ASN A 235 13.80 -10.73 10.46
CA ASN A 235 12.98 -10.52 11.65
C ASN A 235 13.16 -9.10 12.20
N TRP A 236 13.01 -8.08 11.35
CA TRP A 236 13.41 -6.71 11.64
C TRP A 236 12.23 -5.75 11.63
N ARG A 237 12.02 -5.04 12.73
CA ARG A 237 10.95 -4.06 12.87
C ARG A 237 11.39 -2.64 12.51
N MET A 238 10.58 -1.96 11.72
CA MET A 238 10.64 -0.54 11.44
C MET A 238 9.36 0.12 11.97
N VAL A 239 9.48 1.34 12.46
CA VAL A 239 8.37 2.08 13.08
C VAL A 239 8.31 3.46 12.46
N PHE A 240 7.19 3.79 11.82
CA PHE A 240 6.98 5.04 11.10
C PHE A 240 5.78 5.79 11.69
N PRO A 241 5.97 7.01 12.22
CA PRO A 241 4.85 7.87 12.58
C PRO A 241 4.23 8.46 11.30
N LEU A 242 2.91 8.62 11.27
CA LEU A 242 2.20 9.31 10.20
C LEU A 242 0.92 9.97 10.72
N VAL A 243 0.39 10.95 9.97
CA VAL A 243 -0.90 11.58 10.25
C VAL A 243 -1.85 11.25 9.10
N TYR A 244 -3.05 10.74 9.40
CA TYR A 244 -3.96 10.21 8.40
C TYR A 244 -5.39 10.77 8.55
N SER A 245 -5.95 11.23 7.42
CA SER A 245 -7.36 11.60 7.29
C SER A 245 -8.15 10.40 6.76
N SER A 246 -8.99 9.81 7.60
CA SER A 246 -9.84 8.68 7.23
C SER A 246 -10.92 9.06 6.22
N SER A 247 -11.39 10.30 6.24
CA SER A 247 -12.45 10.79 5.35
C SER A 247 -11.98 10.86 3.90
N GLU A 248 -10.73 11.30 3.68
CA GLU A 248 -10.16 11.48 2.35
C GLU A 248 -9.26 10.30 1.93
N ALA A 249 -9.00 9.37 2.85
CA ALA A 249 -8.06 8.27 2.70
C ALA A 249 -6.62 8.73 2.35
N MET A 250 -6.23 9.91 2.84
CA MET A 250 -4.94 10.55 2.57
C MET A 250 -4.12 10.74 3.84
N MET A 251 -2.80 10.66 3.69
CA MET A 251 -1.86 11.08 4.72
C MET A 251 -1.66 12.60 4.64
N VAL A 252 -1.47 13.25 5.78
CA VAL A 252 -1.18 14.68 5.88
C VAL A 252 0.28 14.86 6.28
N VAL A 253 1.01 15.63 5.48
CA VAL A 253 2.41 15.94 5.71
C VAL A 253 2.54 17.44 5.85
N THR A 254 3.07 17.89 6.97
CA THR A 254 3.38 19.30 7.20
C THR A 254 4.74 19.61 6.60
N ARG A 255 4.76 20.40 5.54
CA ARG A 255 5.98 20.94 4.96
C ARG A 255 6.35 22.21 5.73
N LYS A 256 7.49 22.14 6.43
CA LYS A 256 8.06 23.32 7.10
C LYS A 256 8.32 24.41 6.06
N LYS A 257 7.93 25.63 6.42
CA LYS A 257 8.06 26.82 5.58
C LYS A 257 9.46 26.96 4.98
N SER A 258 9.49 27.32 3.70
CA SER A 258 10.70 27.84 3.06
C SER A 258 10.92 29.29 3.55
N PHE A 259 12.12 29.84 3.34
CA PHE A 259 12.49 31.15 3.89
C PHE A 259 11.65 32.36 3.40
N TYR A 260 10.84 32.18 2.35
CA TYR A 260 9.92 33.19 1.83
C TYR A 260 8.44 32.96 2.20
N GLU A 261 8.11 31.81 2.80
CA GLU A 261 6.72 31.45 3.16
C GLU A 261 6.44 31.85 4.61
N GLN A 262 5.32 32.51 4.86
CA GLN A 262 4.93 32.96 6.21
C GLN A 262 4.35 31.82 7.06
N LEU A 263 3.75 30.81 6.42
CA LEU A 263 3.04 29.71 7.07
C LEU A 263 3.57 28.35 6.62
N ASP A 264 3.52 27.37 7.52
CA ASP A 264 3.76 25.97 7.16
C ASP A 264 2.60 25.48 6.27
N THR A 265 2.92 24.68 5.25
CA THR A 265 1.92 24.17 4.31
C THR A 265 1.59 22.73 4.64
N GLU A 266 0.30 22.42 4.78
CA GLU A 266 -0.17 21.04 4.89
C GLU A 266 -0.43 20.48 3.51
N GLN A 267 0.25 19.38 3.18
CA GLN A 267 0.07 18.68 1.92
C GLN A 267 -0.61 17.33 2.18
N LYS A 268 -1.69 17.07 1.45
CA LYS A 268 -2.39 15.78 1.48
C LYS A 268 -1.89 14.90 0.35
N VAL A 269 -1.56 13.66 0.70
CA VAL A 269 -0.76 12.78 -0.15
C VAL A 269 -1.12 11.33 0.15
N PRO A 270 -1.07 10.41 -0.84
CA PRO A 270 -1.41 9.02 -0.61
C PRO A 270 -0.43 8.38 0.40
N PRO A 271 -0.91 7.50 1.31
CA PRO A 271 -0.06 6.79 2.26
C PRO A 271 0.70 5.65 1.55
N LEU A 272 1.71 6.00 0.77
CA LEU A 272 2.54 5.07 0.02
C LEU A 272 3.72 4.63 0.89
N LEU A 273 3.90 3.33 1.09
CA LEU A 273 5.10 2.72 1.67
C LEU A 273 5.95 2.18 0.53
N THR A 274 7.18 2.68 0.40
CA THR A 274 8.16 2.17 -0.55
C THR A 274 9.12 1.23 0.16
N VAL A 275 9.29 0.04 -0.40
CA VAL A 275 10.18 -1.02 0.08
C VAL A 275 11.14 -1.37 -1.02
N GLN A 276 12.44 -1.24 -0.78
CA GLN A 276 13.48 -1.59 -1.73
C GLN A 276 14.42 -2.66 -1.17
N VAL A 277 14.86 -3.55 -2.04
CA VAL A 277 15.83 -4.60 -1.73
C VAL A 277 17.12 -4.30 -2.48
N TRP A 278 18.23 -4.38 -1.77
CA TRP A 278 19.56 -3.98 -2.21
C TRP A 278 20.58 -5.07 -1.90
N ASP A 279 21.61 -5.14 -2.74
CA ASP A 279 22.82 -5.94 -2.51
C ASP A 279 23.90 -5.05 -1.87
N ASN A 280 24.39 -5.41 -0.69
CA ASN A 280 25.44 -4.67 -0.01
C ASN A 280 26.81 -5.11 -0.51
N ASP A 281 27.41 -4.27 -1.34
CA ASP A 281 28.74 -4.51 -1.87
C ASP A 281 29.83 -3.99 -0.92
N LEU A 282 30.94 -4.73 -0.79
CA LEU A 282 32.03 -4.31 0.11
C LEU A 282 32.96 -3.26 -0.54
N PHE A 283 33.10 -3.28 -1.86
CA PHE A 283 34.09 -2.48 -2.61
C PHE A 283 33.47 -1.62 -3.73
N SER A 284 32.19 -1.80 -4.04
CA SER A 284 31.42 -1.07 -5.05
C SER A 284 30.22 -0.33 -4.41
N ARG A 285 29.45 0.37 -5.24
CA ARG A 285 28.15 0.89 -4.81
C ARG A 285 27.16 -0.26 -4.75
N ASP A 286 26.32 -0.26 -3.73
CA ASP A 286 25.24 -1.22 -3.57
C ASP A 286 24.36 -1.33 -4.82
N ASP A 287 24.06 -2.56 -5.23
CA ASP A 287 23.25 -2.84 -6.40
C ASP A 287 21.76 -2.91 -6.04
N PHE A 288 20.93 -2.29 -6.88
CA PHE A 288 19.48 -2.27 -6.69
C PHE A 288 18.84 -3.54 -7.25
N LEU A 289 18.24 -4.34 -6.37
CA LEU A 289 17.63 -5.63 -6.73
C LEU A 289 16.14 -5.50 -7.05
N GLY A 290 15.44 -4.56 -6.42
CA GLY A 290 14.06 -4.26 -6.76
C GLY A 290 13.31 -3.39 -5.75
N THR A 291 12.09 -3.00 -6.13
CA THR A 291 11.20 -2.12 -5.37
C THR A 291 9.80 -2.70 -5.28
N LEU A 292 9.08 -2.30 -4.24
CA LEU A 292 7.69 -2.61 -3.98
C LEU A 292 7.04 -1.35 -3.40
N ASN A 293 5.95 -0.90 -4.02
CA ASN A 293 5.21 0.29 -3.60
C ASN A 293 3.83 -0.15 -3.10
N LEU A 294 3.53 0.11 -1.82
CA LEU A 294 2.32 -0.32 -1.15
C LEU A 294 1.50 0.89 -0.71
N ASN A 295 0.35 1.12 -1.33
CA ASN A 295 -0.60 2.12 -0.83
C ASN A 295 -1.37 1.52 0.35
N LEU A 296 -1.18 2.05 1.57
CA LEU A 296 -1.76 1.49 2.79
C LEU A 296 -3.30 1.59 2.82
N ALA A 297 -3.88 2.59 2.15
CA ALA A 297 -5.33 2.75 2.04
C ALA A 297 -5.96 1.85 0.95
N GLN A 298 -5.17 1.41 -0.02
CA GLN A 298 -5.57 0.57 -1.15
C GLN A 298 -4.53 -0.53 -1.38
N LEU A 299 -4.36 -1.40 -0.39
CA LEU A 299 -3.35 -2.44 -0.37
C LEU A 299 -3.87 -3.69 -1.09
N LEU A 300 -3.05 -4.31 -1.92
CA LEU A 300 -3.39 -5.62 -2.47
C LEU A 300 -3.22 -6.70 -1.40
N ARG A 301 -4.19 -7.62 -1.29
CA ARG A 301 -4.07 -8.77 -0.39
C ARG A 301 -2.78 -9.54 -0.69
N PRO A 302 -1.87 -9.72 0.30
CA PRO A 302 -0.65 -10.48 0.09
C PRO A 302 -0.95 -11.97 -0.07
N ALA A 303 -0.02 -12.68 -0.70
CA ALA A 303 -0.10 -14.12 -0.80
C ALA A 303 0.30 -14.77 0.53
N ALA A 304 -0.46 -15.78 0.99
CA ALA A 304 -0.13 -16.49 2.23
C ALA A 304 1.15 -17.35 2.12
N LYS A 305 1.55 -17.74 0.91
CA LYS A 305 2.73 -18.57 0.63
C LYS A 305 3.55 -17.99 -0.53
N PRO A 306 4.87 -18.14 -0.51
CA PRO A 306 5.75 -17.60 -1.55
C PRO A 306 5.49 -18.23 -2.93
N ALA A 307 5.06 -19.49 -2.98
CA ALA A 307 4.72 -20.17 -4.23
C ALA A 307 3.49 -19.59 -4.96
N LYS A 308 2.57 -18.94 -4.23
CA LYS A 308 1.38 -18.27 -4.79
C LYS A 308 1.59 -16.78 -5.03
N CYS A 309 2.78 -16.27 -4.72
CA CYS A 309 3.12 -14.86 -4.87
C CYS A 309 3.65 -14.62 -6.29
N THR A 310 2.80 -14.06 -7.15
CA THR A 310 3.14 -13.74 -8.55
C THR A 310 2.76 -12.31 -8.87
N LEU A 311 3.59 -11.63 -9.65
CA LEU A 311 3.29 -10.32 -10.18
C LEU A 311 2.04 -10.35 -11.07
N GLN A 312 1.01 -9.60 -10.68
CA GLN A 312 -0.23 -9.47 -11.45
C GLN A 312 -0.18 -8.20 -12.31
N SER A 313 -0.74 -8.27 -13.51
CA SER A 313 -0.95 -7.08 -14.35
C SER A 313 -2.04 -6.19 -13.71
N PRO A 314 -1.88 -4.85 -13.73
CA PRO A 314 -2.88 -3.93 -13.18
C PRO A 314 -4.32 -4.16 -13.68
N ALA A 315 -4.47 -4.59 -14.94
CA ALA A 315 -5.78 -4.87 -15.54
C ALA A 315 -6.46 -6.14 -15.01
N ALA A 316 -5.70 -7.07 -14.45
CA ALA A 316 -6.22 -8.33 -13.89
C ALA A 316 -6.70 -8.18 -12.43
N ILE A 317 -6.40 -7.05 -11.79
CA ILE A 317 -6.69 -6.83 -10.38
C ILE A 317 -8.16 -6.43 -10.22
N ARG A 318 -8.94 -7.33 -9.60
CA ARG A 318 -10.33 -7.07 -9.23
C ARG A 318 -10.42 -6.17 -7.99
N ARG A 319 -11.48 -5.35 -7.90
CA ARG A 319 -11.69 -4.39 -6.79
C ARG A 319 -11.79 -5.06 -5.40
N ASP A 320 -12.30 -6.28 -5.33
CA ASP A 320 -12.44 -7.07 -4.08
C ASP A 320 -11.10 -7.54 -3.48
N GLN A 321 -10.02 -7.49 -4.25
CA GLN A 321 -8.68 -7.85 -3.80
C GLN A 321 -7.97 -6.70 -3.05
N TYR A 322 -8.49 -5.48 -3.15
CA TYR A 322 -7.98 -4.36 -2.37
C TYR A 322 -8.53 -4.40 -0.94
N LEU A 323 -7.69 -4.03 0.00
CA LEU A 323 -8.03 -3.85 1.40
C LEU A 323 -7.51 -2.50 1.87
N ASN A 324 -8.11 -1.98 2.92
CA ASN A 324 -7.64 -0.77 3.58
C ASN A 324 -7.00 -1.18 4.91
N LEU A 325 -5.69 -0.95 5.05
CA LEU A 325 -4.94 -1.34 6.25
C LEU A 325 -5.47 -0.65 7.51
N PHE A 326 -5.99 0.57 7.39
CA PHE A 326 -6.59 1.33 8.49
C PHE A 326 -7.91 0.71 9.01
N ARG A 327 -8.50 -0.24 8.26
CA ARG A 327 -9.67 -1.01 8.71
C ARG A 327 -9.33 -2.39 9.22
N GLU A 328 -8.36 -3.07 8.58
CA GLU A 328 -7.94 -4.43 8.95
C GLU A 328 -6.94 -4.44 10.11
N GLU A 329 -6.33 -3.28 10.44
CA GLU A 329 -5.30 -3.03 11.46
C GLU A 329 -3.97 -3.75 11.26
N LYS A 330 -4.00 -5.03 10.87
CA LYS A 330 -2.82 -5.88 10.78
C LYS A 330 -2.93 -6.87 9.63
N ILE A 331 -1.85 -7.00 8.86
CA ILE A 331 -1.76 -7.98 7.79
C ILE A 331 -0.34 -8.53 7.65
N ARG A 332 -0.24 -9.80 7.28
CA ARG A 332 1.04 -10.47 6.99
C ARG A 332 0.94 -11.28 5.72
N GLY A 333 1.98 -11.24 4.91
CA GLY A 333 2.16 -12.18 3.81
C GLY A 333 3.22 -11.74 2.81
N TRP A 334 3.20 -12.40 1.65
CA TRP A 334 4.20 -12.27 0.61
C TRP A 334 3.77 -11.28 -0.47
N TYR A 335 4.70 -10.42 -0.85
CA TYR A 335 4.57 -9.45 -1.93
C TYR A 335 5.64 -9.68 -3.00
N PRO A 336 5.30 -9.57 -4.30
CA PRO A 336 6.28 -9.67 -5.37
C PRO A 336 7.07 -8.36 -5.45
N ILE A 337 8.39 -8.45 -5.52
CA ILE A 337 9.28 -7.33 -5.76
C ILE A 337 9.46 -7.17 -7.26
N VAL A 338 9.42 -5.93 -7.74
CA VAL A 338 9.64 -5.61 -9.15
C VAL A 338 10.97 -4.91 -9.35
N GLY A 339 11.69 -5.33 -10.38
CA GLY A 339 12.90 -4.67 -10.85
C GLY A 339 12.78 -4.37 -12.34
N LYS A 340 13.63 -3.46 -12.81
CA LYS A 340 13.66 -3.03 -14.20
C LYS A 340 14.90 -3.62 -14.87
N VAL A 341 14.69 -4.57 -15.79
CA VAL A 341 15.77 -5.17 -16.59
C VAL A 341 15.48 -4.89 -18.06
N ASN A 342 16.40 -4.19 -18.75
CA ASN A 342 16.26 -3.82 -20.17
C ASN A 342 14.91 -3.14 -20.49
N ASP A 343 14.54 -2.14 -19.69
CA ASP A 343 13.26 -1.42 -19.75
C ASP A 343 11.96 -2.23 -19.55
N ARG A 344 12.07 -3.52 -19.20
CA ARG A 344 10.93 -4.36 -18.85
C ARG A 344 10.83 -4.53 -17.34
N ILE A 345 9.60 -4.45 -16.82
CA ILE A 345 9.28 -4.73 -15.43
C ILE A 345 9.21 -6.25 -15.27
N ILE A 346 10.12 -6.81 -14.48
CA ILE A 346 10.13 -8.23 -14.16
C ILE A 346 10.04 -8.41 -12.64
N GLN A 347 9.53 -9.56 -12.22
CA GLN A 347 9.57 -9.95 -10.81
C GLN A 347 11.00 -10.37 -10.46
N THR A 348 11.68 -9.59 -9.61
CA THR A 348 13.07 -9.83 -9.21
C THR A 348 13.22 -10.50 -7.85
N GLY A 349 12.12 -10.69 -7.13
CA GLY A 349 12.10 -11.42 -5.87
C GLY A 349 10.74 -11.39 -5.21
N LYS A 350 10.67 -11.93 -3.99
CA LYS A 350 9.50 -11.90 -3.12
C LYS A 350 9.92 -11.50 -1.72
N ILE A 351 9.06 -10.77 -1.02
CA ILE A 351 9.31 -10.32 0.35
C ILE A 351 8.11 -10.61 1.23
N GLU A 352 8.37 -11.15 2.42
CA GLU A 352 7.39 -11.38 3.46
C GLU A 352 7.39 -10.19 4.42
N LEU A 353 6.27 -9.48 4.45
CA LEU A 353 6.06 -8.31 5.28
C LEU A 353 4.88 -8.53 6.22
N GLU A 354 5.00 -8.00 7.43
CA GLU A 354 3.89 -7.82 8.36
C GLU A 354 3.72 -6.33 8.63
N LEU A 355 2.56 -5.81 8.26
CA LEU A 355 2.18 -4.41 8.41
C LEU A 355 1.15 -4.35 9.53
N GLN A 356 1.35 -3.45 10.49
CA GLN A 356 0.39 -3.15 11.54
C GLN A 356 0.27 -1.64 11.67
N ILE A 357 -0.96 -1.14 11.59
CA ILE A 357 -1.27 0.27 11.85
C ILE A 357 -1.92 0.37 13.22
N LEU A 358 -1.50 1.37 13.99
CA LEU A 358 -1.99 1.62 15.35
C LEU A 358 -2.33 3.09 15.47
N THR A 359 -3.39 3.41 16.22
CA THR A 359 -3.60 4.78 16.68
C THR A 359 -2.46 5.18 17.64
N GLU A 360 -2.22 6.47 17.80
CA GLU A 360 -1.23 6.96 18.76
C GLU A 360 -1.48 6.42 20.18
N GLU A 361 -2.74 6.39 20.62
CA GLU A 361 -3.14 5.84 21.93
C GLU A 361 -2.76 4.37 22.08
N GLU A 362 -3.05 3.54 21.06
CA GLU A 362 -2.69 2.13 21.08
C GLU A 362 -1.18 1.88 21.00
N ALA A 363 -0.46 2.72 20.27
CA ALA A 363 0.99 2.64 20.17
C ALA A 363 1.67 2.93 21.51
N LEU A 364 1.14 3.91 22.27
CA LEU A 364 1.58 4.24 23.63
C LEU A 364 1.30 3.10 24.62
N LEU A 365 0.13 2.45 24.52
CA LEU A 365 -0.22 1.30 25.37
C LEU A 365 0.63 0.06 25.06
N ARG A 366 1.03 -0.13 23.80
CA ARG A 366 1.80 -1.28 23.34
C ARG A 366 3.13 -0.83 22.73
N PRO A 367 4.11 -0.33 23.51
CA PRO A 367 5.33 0.20 22.93
C PRO A 367 6.15 -0.90 22.23
N ALA A 368 6.84 -0.52 21.15
CA ALA A 368 7.64 -1.43 20.31
C ALA A 368 9.05 -0.88 20.09
N GLY A 369 10.07 -1.73 20.29
CA GLY A 369 11.44 -1.40 19.92
C GLY A 369 11.70 -1.53 18.41
N LYS A 370 12.64 -0.71 17.88
CA LYS A 370 13.14 -0.86 16.50
C LYS A 370 14.04 -2.10 16.36
N GLY A 371 14.02 -2.70 15.18
CA GLY A 371 14.73 -3.93 14.84
C GLY A 371 14.27 -5.10 15.70
N ARG A 372 15.21 -5.66 16.48
CA ARG A 372 14.98 -6.79 17.40
C ARG A 372 15.06 -6.39 18.87
N LYS A 373 15.06 -5.09 19.18
CA LYS A 373 15.22 -4.57 20.54
C LYS A 373 13.90 -4.64 21.31
N PRO A 374 13.92 -4.71 22.66
CA PRO A 374 12.72 -4.51 23.48
C PRO A 374 12.25 -3.05 23.38
N PRO A 375 11.00 -2.74 23.72
CA PRO A 375 9.90 -3.62 24.14
C PRO A 375 9.32 -4.47 22.98
N GLN A 376 8.62 -5.57 23.34
CA GLN A 376 8.12 -6.60 22.40
C GLN A 376 9.24 -7.19 21.52
N LYS A 377 10.25 -7.83 22.13
CA LYS A 377 11.43 -8.34 21.42
C LYS A 377 11.07 -9.35 20.31
N LEU A 378 11.61 -9.15 19.10
CA LEU A 378 11.50 -10.14 18.01
C LEU A 378 12.51 -11.28 18.18
N PRO A 379 12.17 -12.51 17.74
CA PRO A 379 13.12 -13.62 17.72
C PRO A 379 14.28 -13.33 16.77
N ALA A 380 15.46 -13.88 17.09
CA ALA A 380 16.59 -13.82 16.17
C ALA A 380 16.23 -14.52 14.84
N PRO A 381 16.70 -14.01 13.69
CA PRO A 381 16.47 -14.65 12.41
C PRO A 381 17.21 -15.99 12.35
N ASP A 382 16.56 -16.99 11.76
CA ASP A 382 17.17 -18.28 11.51
C ASP A 382 18.11 -18.16 10.30
N ARG A 383 19.42 -17.99 10.54
CA ARG A 383 20.43 -17.78 9.49
C ARG A 383 21.43 -18.94 9.49
N PRO A 384 21.91 -19.38 8.32
CA PRO A 384 22.95 -20.39 8.26
C PRO A 384 24.24 -19.88 8.91
N ASP A 385 25.03 -20.77 9.51
CA ASP A 385 26.30 -20.44 10.17
C ASP A 385 27.35 -19.81 9.23
N THR A 386 27.12 -19.90 7.92
CA THR A 386 27.93 -19.28 6.86
C THR A 386 27.58 -17.82 6.58
N SER A 387 26.45 -17.33 7.10
CA SER A 387 25.96 -15.95 6.96
C SER A 387 26.63 -15.05 7.99
N PHE A 388 27.84 -14.59 7.68
CA PHE A 388 28.56 -13.61 8.50
C PHE A 388 29.50 -12.76 7.64
N ASN A 389 29.77 -11.55 8.11
CA ASN A 389 30.78 -10.69 7.50
C ASN A 389 32.17 -11.32 7.71
N TRP A 390 32.83 -11.67 6.60
CA TRP A 390 34.10 -12.38 6.60
C TRP A 390 35.27 -11.56 7.15
N TYR A 391 35.24 -10.23 7.04
CA TYR A 391 36.28 -9.33 7.54
C TYR A 391 36.23 -9.19 9.06
N ARG A 392 35.02 -9.10 9.63
CA ARG A 392 34.84 -8.98 11.10
C ARG A 392 35.10 -10.29 11.84
N ASN A 393 35.00 -11.45 11.18
CA ASN A 393 35.15 -12.76 11.80
C ASN A 393 36.14 -13.66 11.05
N PRO A 394 37.44 -13.32 11.01
CA PRO A 394 38.44 -14.05 10.21
C PRO A 394 38.58 -15.53 10.60
N LEU A 395 38.42 -15.87 11.89
CA LEU A 395 38.46 -17.25 12.39
C LEU A 395 37.29 -18.10 11.87
N LYS A 396 36.08 -17.52 11.80
CA LYS A 396 34.92 -18.20 11.22
C LYS A 396 35.09 -18.36 9.71
N SER A 397 35.63 -17.34 9.03
CA SER A 397 35.99 -17.41 7.61
C SER A 397 36.92 -18.57 7.30
N PHE A 398 38.00 -18.71 8.07
CA PHE A 398 38.94 -19.81 7.91
C PHE A 398 38.27 -21.17 8.11
N ARG A 399 37.53 -21.35 9.21
CA ARG A 399 36.90 -22.64 9.55
C ARG A 399 35.85 -23.09 8.54
N TRP A 400 35.01 -22.18 8.06
CA TRP A 400 33.85 -22.54 7.22
C TRP A 400 34.12 -22.42 5.72
N ILE A 401 35.02 -21.52 5.29
CA ILE A 401 35.27 -21.24 3.87
C ILE A 401 36.58 -21.87 3.42
N LEU A 402 37.68 -21.59 4.12
CA LEU A 402 39.02 -21.92 3.65
C LEU A 402 39.45 -23.35 4.05
N TRP A 403 39.10 -23.80 5.24
CA TRP A 403 39.49 -25.10 5.79
C TRP A 403 39.01 -26.31 4.97
N PRO A 404 37.77 -26.35 4.44
CA PRO A 404 37.35 -27.46 3.57
C PRO A 404 38.22 -27.58 2.31
N PHE A 405 38.69 -26.46 1.77
CA PHE A 405 39.57 -26.43 0.61
C PHE A 405 41.00 -26.82 0.97
N VAL A 406 41.58 -26.19 2.01
CA VAL A 406 42.92 -26.49 2.50
C VAL A 406 43.03 -27.98 2.87
N ARG A 407 42.03 -28.55 3.56
CA ARG A 407 42.00 -29.98 3.88
C ARG A 407 42.03 -30.86 2.63
N LYS A 408 41.26 -30.51 1.59
CA LYS A 408 41.26 -31.26 0.31
C LYS A 408 42.62 -31.16 -0.39
N VAL A 409 43.20 -29.96 -0.48
CA VAL A 409 44.53 -29.74 -1.09
C VAL A 409 45.61 -30.49 -0.33
N CYS A 410 45.64 -30.40 1.00
CA CYS A 410 46.59 -31.16 1.82
C CYS A 410 46.44 -32.67 1.61
N LEU A 411 45.21 -33.18 1.49
CA LEU A 411 44.96 -34.60 1.24
C LEU A 411 45.45 -35.02 -0.15
N VAL A 412 45.22 -34.21 -1.17
CA VAL A 412 45.74 -34.44 -2.54
C VAL A 412 47.27 -34.43 -2.55
N LEU A 413 47.91 -33.45 -1.90
CA LEU A 413 49.36 -33.38 -1.79
C LEU A 413 49.95 -34.58 -1.04
N LEU A 414 49.29 -35.05 0.01
CA LEU A 414 49.67 -36.27 0.73
C LEU A 414 49.63 -37.49 -0.20
N VAL A 415 48.55 -37.65 -0.97
CA VAL A 415 48.42 -38.75 -1.94
C VAL A 415 49.51 -38.67 -3.00
N ILE A 416 49.79 -37.48 -3.54
CA ILE A 416 50.88 -37.28 -4.51
C ILE A 416 52.24 -37.65 -3.89
N ALA A 417 52.51 -37.22 -2.65
CA ALA A 417 53.75 -37.55 -1.96
C ALA A 417 53.92 -39.07 -1.75
N LEU A 418 52.84 -39.77 -1.38
CA LEU A 418 52.85 -41.23 -1.24
C LEU A 418 53.10 -41.94 -2.58
N VAL A 419 52.51 -41.45 -3.68
CA VAL A 419 52.77 -41.98 -5.03
C VAL A 419 54.22 -41.75 -5.44
N VAL A 420 54.80 -40.57 -5.16
CA VAL A 420 56.21 -40.28 -5.45
C VAL A 420 57.12 -41.20 -4.65
N LEU A 421 56.85 -41.41 -3.36
CA LEU A 421 57.61 -42.33 -2.51
C LEU A 421 57.51 -43.78 -3.01
N LEU A 422 56.33 -44.21 -3.47
CA LEU A 422 56.14 -45.50 -4.10
C LEU A 422 56.99 -45.63 -5.36
N CYS A 423 56.99 -44.62 -6.24
CA CYS A 423 57.82 -44.60 -7.45
C CYS A 423 59.31 -44.67 -7.13
N ILE A 424 59.79 -43.92 -6.12
CA ILE A 424 61.19 -43.97 -5.66
C ILE A 424 61.52 -45.36 -5.10
N GLY A 425 60.62 -45.97 -4.33
CA GLY A 425 60.76 -47.32 -3.83
C GLY A 425 60.84 -48.36 -4.95
N LEU A 426 59.99 -48.24 -5.97
CA LEU A 426 60.02 -49.11 -7.15
C LEU A 426 61.32 -48.94 -7.96
N ILE A 427 61.79 -47.71 -8.16
CA ILE A 427 63.06 -47.45 -8.87
C ILE A 427 64.26 -47.99 -8.08
N SER A 428 64.30 -47.78 -6.77
CA SER A 428 65.41 -48.24 -5.92
C SER A 428 65.43 -49.76 -5.72
N ASN A 429 64.27 -50.42 -5.74
CA ASN A 429 64.14 -51.89 -5.74
C ASN A 429 64.13 -52.52 -7.14
N THR A 430 64.26 -51.75 -8.23
CA THR A 430 64.50 -52.38 -9.53
C THR A 430 65.86 -53.08 -9.50
N PRO A 431 65.92 -54.39 -9.79
CA PRO A 431 67.20 -55.08 -9.85
C PRO A 431 68.08 -54.41 -10.90
N ARG A 432 69.28 -53.98 -10.52
CA ARG A 432 70.29 -53.36 -11.42
C ARG A 432 70.52 -54.17 -12.70
N GLU A 433 70.20 -55.46 -12.70
CA GLU A 433 70.28 -56.34 -13.87
C GLU A 433 69.31 -56.01 -15.02
N ILE A 434 68.12 -55.45 -14.74
CA ILE A 434 67.15 -55.12 -15.79
C ILE A 434 67.55 -53.83 -16.52
N ILE A 435 68.10 -52.86 -15.79
CA ILE A 435 68.66 -51.63 -16.36
C ILE A 435 69.90 -51.95 -17.20
N ALA A 436 70.78 -52.84 -16.72
CA ALA A 436 71.94 -53.30 -17.48
C ALA A 436 71.57 -54.03 -18.79
N ARG A 437 70.51 -54.86 -18.81
CA ARG A 437 70.00 -55.51 -20.03
C ARG A 437 69.37 -54.53 -21.03
N GLY A 438 68.75 -53.45 -20.56
CA GLY A 438 68.20 -52.38 -21.41
C GLY A 438 69.29 -51.58 -22.13
N PHE A 439 70.38 -51.22 -21.42
CA PHE A 439 71.53 -50.56 -22.04
C PHE A 439 72.34 -51.49 -22.95
N ALA A 440 72.45 -52.79 -22.62
CA ALA A 440 73.08 -53.78 -23.50
C ALA A 440 72.31 -53.98 -24.82
N ARG A 441 70.97 -53.96 -24.80
CA ARG A 441 70.14 -54.00 -26.03
C ARG A 441 70.25 -52.74 -26.88
N LYS A 442 70.42 -51.56 -26.25
CA LYS A 442 70.61 -50.30 -27.00
C LYS A 442 72.02 -50.23 -27.62
N ALA A 443 73.04 -50.67 -26.89
CA ALA A 443 74.40 -50.82 -27.41
C ALA A 443 74.50 -51.85 -28.55
N SER A 444 73.72 -52.94 -28.52
CA SER A 444 73.67 -53.91 -29.62
C SER A 444 72.89 -53.41 -30.85
N LEU A 445 71.90 -52.52 -30.66
CA LEU A 445 71.21 -51.87 -31.79
C LEU A 445 72.10 -50.80 -32.44
N ASP A 446 72.81 -50.00 -31.65
CA ASP A 446 73.72 -48.98 -32.18
C ASP A 446 74.96 -49.63 -32.86
N SER A 447 75.44 -50.79 -32.37
CA SER A 447 76.49 -51.55 -33.07
C SER A 447 75.98 -52.19 -34.38
N ALA A 448 74.73 -52.64 -34.44
CA ALA A 448 74.13 -53.19 -35.66
C ALA A 448 73.90 -52.13 -36.75
N VAL A 449 73.64 -50.87 -36.39
CA VAL A 449 73.56 -49.75 -37.34
C VAL A 449 74.94 -49.33 -37.84
N THR A 450 75.99 -49.46 -37.01
CA THR A 450 77.37 -49.10 -37.39
C THR A 450 78.03 -50.15 -38.28
N THR A 451 77.64 -51.43 -38.18
CA THR A 451 78.14 -52.51 -39.07
C THR A 451 77.35 -52.66 -40.38
N GLY A 452 76.29 -51.86 -40.60
CA GLY A 452 75.43 -51.92 -41.79
C GLY A 452 75.77 -50.92 -42.91
N ILE A 453 76.84 -50.12 -42.76
CA ILE A 453 77.25 -49.11 -43.76
C ILE A 453 78.75 -49.30 -44.09
N VAL A 454 79.12 -50.48 -44.57
CA VAL A 454 80.30 -50.68 -45.44
C VAL A 454 79.97 -51.83 -46.40
N GLU A 455 79.17 -51.51 -47.43
CA GLU A 455 79.22 -52.19 -48.73
C GLU A 455 78.86 -51.14 -49.80
N GLN A 456 79.86 -50.30 -50.13
CA GLN A 456 80.31 -49.92 -51.48
C GLN A 456 81.40 -48.84 -51.38
#